data_AF-A0A2N9AZS8-F1
#
_entry.id   AF-A0A2N9AZS8-F1
#
_cell.length_a   1.000
_cell.length_b   1.000
_cell.length_c   1.000
_cell.angle_alpha   90.00
_cell.angle_beta   90.00
_cell.angle_gamma   90.00
#
_symmetry.space_group_name_H-M   'P 1'
#
loop_
_entity.id
_entity.type
_entity.pdbx_description
1 polymer ?
#
loop_
_entity_poly.entity_id
_entity_poly.type
_entity_poly.pdbx_seq_one_letter_code
_entity_poly.pdbx_strand_id
1 'polypeptide(L)'
;MWKPSWIPFCSWSVTDTSYGLFLDTETGRIGHWDDTSVSTVGDQTLSMLLEEMADKLEHPQLATGYLPGLIGGRLMWGPPLAADEAAAWE
;
A
#
# COMPACT_ATOMS: atom_id res chain seq x y z
N MET A 1 -11.18 17.41 5.30
CA MET A 1 -11.24 18.23 4.07
C MET A 1 -9.85 18.23 3.44
N TRP A 2 -9.76 18.03 2.12
CA TRP A 2 -8.50 17.90 1.39
C TRP A 2 -7.65 19.17 1.44
N LYS A 3 -6.31 19.02 1.47
CA LYS A 3 -5.35 20.13 1.45
C LYS A 3 -4.62 20.21 0.10
N PRO A 4 -4.26 21.41 -0.39
CA PRO A 4 -3.48 21.55 -1.62
C PRO A 4 -2.10 20.85 -1.59
N SER A 5 -1.51 20.69 -0.41
CA SER A 5 -0.24 19.98 -0.19
C SER A 5 -0.36 18.46 -0.19
N TRP A 6 -1.58 17.92 -0.34
CA TRP A 6 -1.80 16.48 -0.39
C TRP A 6 -1.85 16.01 -1.85
N ILE A 7 -0.89 15.17 -2.23
CA ILE A 7 -0.72 14.67 -3.60
C ILE A 7 -1.02 13.17 -3.65
N PRO A 8 -2.09 12.72 -4.34
CA PRO A 8 -2.36 11.31 -4.52
C PRO A 8 -1.24 10.63 -5.32
N PHE A 9 -0.80 9.45 -4.89
CA PHE A 9 0.25 8.70 -5.59
C PHE A 9 -0.05 7.21 -5.80
N CYS A 10 -1.02 6.64 -5.07
CA CYS A 10 -1.43 5.26 -5.24
C CYS A 10 -2.93 5.12 -5.00
N SER A 11 -3.62 4.35 -5.83
CA SER A 11 -5.03 3.99 -5.67
C SER A 11 -5.18 2.47 -5.79
N TRP A 12 -6.30 1.93 -5.30
CA TRP A 12 -6.56 0.48 -5.37
C TRP A 12 -6.60 -0.06 -6.80
N SER A 13 -7.10 0.75 -7.74
CA SER A 13 -7.06 0.45 -9.17
C SER A 13 -6.86 1.72 -9.98
N VAL A 14 -6.54 1.56 -11.27
CA VAL A 14 -6.36 2.67 -12.22
C VAL A 14 -7.59 3.58 -12.38
N THR A 15 -8.79 3.09 -12.00
CA THR A 15 -10.05 3.84 -12.04
C THR A 15 -10.61 4.15 -10.66
N ASP A 16 -9.93 3.74 -9.58
CA ASP A 16 -10.42 3.99 -8.22
C ASP A 16 -10.07 5.41 -7.78
N THR A 17 -11.11 6.21 -7.56
CA THR A 17 -11.00 7.57 -7.01
C THR A 17 -11.45 7.64 -5.55
N SER A 18 -11.95 6.54 -4.99
CA SER A 18 -12.52 6.43 -3.65
C SER A 18 -11.50 6.01 -2.60
N TYR A 19 -10.46 5.25 -2.96
CA TYR A 19 -9.47 4.74 -2.01
C TYR A 19 -8.04 4.90 -2.51
N GLY A 20 -7.14 5.29 -1.60
CA GLY A 20 -5.72 5.32 -1.91
C GLY A 20 -4.84 6.03 -0.89
N LEU A 21 -3.59 6.27 -1.29
CA LEU A 21 -2.54 6.90 -0.51
C LEU A 21 -2.10 8.23 -1.12
N PHE A 22 -1.95 9.24 -0.26
CA PHE A 22 -1.46 10.56 -0.62
C PHE A 22 -0.21 10.94 0.17
N LEU A 23 0.63 11.77 -0.43
CA LEU A 23 1.78 12.40 0.22
C LEU A 23 1.38 13.78 0.74
N ASP A 24 1.57 14.02 2.03
CA ASP A 24 1.58 15.38 2.58
C ASP A 24 2.97 15.98 2.32
N THR A 25 3.07 16.90 1.35
CA THR A 25 4.36 17.49 0.94
C THR A 25 4.95 18.46 1.96
N GLU A 26 4.16 18.92 2.95
CA GLU A 26 4.67 19.78 4.02
C GLU A 26 5.48 18.97 5.04
N THR A 27 5.06 17.72 5.28
CA THR A 27 5.65 16.85 6.31
C THR A 27 6.45 15.67 5.76
N GLY A 28 6.27 15.34 4.48
CA GLY A 28 6.83 14.14 3.85
C GLY A 28 6.15 12.83 4.28
N ARG A 29 5.04 12.92 5.04
CA ARG A 29 4.29 11.77 5.55
C ARG A 29 3.23 11.31 4.57
N ILE A 30 2.88 10.03 4.67
CA ILE A 30 1.81 9.42 3.89
C ILE A 30 0.52 9.47 4.69
N GLY A 31 -0.57 9.76 4.00
CA GLY A 31 -1.91 9.52 4.49
C GLY A 31 -2.71 8.62 3.57
N HIS A 32 -3.91 8.28 4.01
CA HIS A 32 -4.88 7.52 3.23
C HIS A 32 -6.19 8.29 3.10
N TRP A 33 -6.91 8.08 1.99
CA TRP A 33 -8.28 8.53 1.83
C TRP A 33 -9.22 7.35 1.57
N ASP A 34 -10.47 7.54 1.98
CA ASP A 34 -11.56 6.61 1.72
C ASP A 34 -12.82 7.35 1.24
N ASP A 35 -13.86 6.59 0.92
CA ASP A 35 -15.16 7.06 0.45
C ASP A 35 -15.97 7.79 1.54
N THR A 36 -15.54 7.75 2.80
CA THR A 36 -16.22 8.37 3.94
C THR A 36 -15.80 9.82 4.19
N SER A 37 -15.04 10.42 3.27
CA SER A 37 -14.44 11.76 3.37
C SER A 37 -13.41 11.93 4.49
N VAL A 38 -13.02 10.81 5.12
CA VAL A 38 -11.95 10.77 6.11
C VAL A 38 -10.62 10.72 5.38
N SER A 39 -9.68 11.52 5.87
CA SER A 39 -8.31 11.52 5.37
C SER A 39 -7.39 11.72 6.56
N THR A 40 -6.55 10.72 6.82
CA THR A 40 -5.68 10.68 7.99
C THR A 40 -4.24 10.63 7.53
N VAL A 41 -3.39 11.49 8.10
CA VAL A 41 -1.93 11.44 7.91
C VAL A 41 -1.36 10.49 8.97
N GLY A 42 -0.66 9.46 8.53
CA GLY A 42 0.06 8.55 9.41
C GLY A 42 1.45 9.06 9.76
N ASP A 43 2.22 8.25 10.49
CA ASP A 43 3.60 8.58 10.86
C ASP A 43 4.65 8.10 9.85
N GLN A 44 4.25 7.29 8.86
CA GLN A 44 5.15 6.75 7.85
C GLN A 44 5.47 7.79 6.78
N THR A 45 6.75 7.89 6.40
CA THR A 45 7.20 8.71 5.26
C THR A 45 7.24 7.90 3.97
N LEU A 46 7.23 8.59 2.81
CA LEU A 46 7.29 7.91 1.51
C LEU A 46 8.53 7.04 1.35
N SER A 47 9.70 7.50 1.81
CA SER A 47 10.93 6.72 1.75
C SER A 47 10.84 5.46 2.59
N MET A 48 10.31 5.55 3.82
CA MET A 48 10.13 4.38 4.69
C MET A 48 9.21 3.35 4.06
N LEU A 49 8.12 3.78 3.43
CA LEU A 49 7.19 2.88 2.76
C LEU A 49 7.88 2.14 1.60
N LEU A 50 8.62 2.87 0.75
CA LEU A 50 9.29 2.29 -0.41
C LEU A 50 10.45 1.37 -0.01
N GLU A 51 11.21 1.74 1.02
CA GLU A 51 12.28 0.92 1.60
C GLU A 51 11.71 -0.38 2.19
N GLU A 52 10.64 -0.31 2.97
CA GLU A 52 9.98 -1.50 3.51
C GLU A 52 9.47 -2.43 2.39
N MET A 53 8.88 -1.89 1.32
CA MET A 53 8.48 -2.70 0.18
C MET A 53 9.67 -3.34 -0.53
N ALA A 54 10.75 -2.59 -0.76
CA ALA A 54 11.95 -3.09 -1.42
C ALA A 54 12.59 -4.21 -0.60
N ASP A 55 12.78 -4.02 0.70
CA ASP A 55 13.36 -5.01 1.61
C ASP A 55 12.57 -6.33 1.60
N LYS A 56 11.23 -6.24 1.65
CA LYS A 56 10.38 -7.43 1.62
C LYS A 56 10.46 -8.15 0.27
N LEU A 57 10.60 -7.43 -0.83
CA LEU A 57 10.76 -8.02 -2.17
C LEU A 57 12.16 -8.63 -2.37
N GLU A 58 13.20 -8.03 -1.79
CA GLU A 58 14.58 -8.50 -1.91
C GLU A 58 14.88 -9.68 -0.99
N HIS A 59 14.30 -9.68 0.21
CA HIS A 59 14.49 -10.72 1.23
C HIS A 59 13.17 -11.23 1.83
N PRO A 60 12.28 -11.87 1.04
CA PRO A 60 10.96 -12.32 1.50
C PRO A 60 11.00 -13.22 2.74
N GLN A 61 12.03 -14.04 2.88
CA GLN A 61 12.23 -14.95 4.01
C GLN A 61 12.48 -14.24 5.36
N LEU A 62 12.84 -12.96 5.34
CA LEU A 62 13.06 -12.14 6.54
C LEU A 62 11.87 -11.22 6.84
N ALA A 63 10.92 -11.10 5.91
CA ALA A 63 9.76 -10.26 6.06
C ALA A 63 8.83 -10.78 7.17
N THR A 64 8.14 -9.85 7.83
CA THR A 64 7.12 -10.16 8.84
C THR A 64 5.80 -9.48 8.49
N GLY A 65 4.70 -10.00 9.03
CA GLY A 65 3.36 -9.50 8.72
C GLY A 65 2.95 -9.90 7.31
N TYR A 66 2.53 -8.91 6.50
CA TYR A 66 2.14 -9.18 5.12
C TYR A 66 3.37 -9.47 4.25
N LEU A 67 3.39 -10.66 3.65
CA LEU A 67 4.48 -11.17 2.81
C LEU A 67 4.16 -10.99 1.33
N PRO A 68 5.17 -10.69 0.48
CA PRO A 68 4.96 -10.69 -0.95
C PRO A 68 4.83 -12.12 -1.47
N GLY A 69 4.02 -12.29 -2.50
CA GLY A 69 3.92 -13.51 -3.30
C GLY A 69 3.21 -13.24 -4.61
N LEU A 70 3.05 -14.28 -5.41
CA LEU A 70 2.42 -14.18 -6.72
C LEU A 70 1.12 -14.98 -6.79
N ILE A 71 0.11 -14.41 -7.45
CA ILE A 71 -1.07 -15.14 -7.93
C ILE A 71 -1.22 -14.82 -9.41
N GLY A 72 -1.09 -15.83 -10.28
CA GLY A 72 -1.24 -15.66 -11.73
C GLY A 72 -0.28 -14.61 -12.32
N GLY A 73 0.95 -14.54 -11.80
CA GLY A 73 1.98 -13.58 -12.22
C GLY A 73 1.77 -12.14 -11.72
N ARG A 74 0.80 -11.92 -10.81
CA ARG A 74 0.53 -10.60 -10.20
C ARG A 74 1.10 -10.57 -8.78
N LEU A 75 1.79 -9.48 -8.44
CA LEU A 75 2.28 -9.25 -7.08
C LEU A 75 1.11 -9.05 -6.12
N MET A 76 1.12 -9.83 -5.05
CA MET A 76 0.14 -9.79 -3.95
C MET A 76 0.88 -9.67 -2.62
N TRP A 77 0.23 -9.05 -1.63
CA TRP A 77 0.70 -8.97 -0.25
C TRP A 77 -0.28 -9.73 0.66
N GLY A 78 0.18 -10.83 1.26
CA GLY A 78 -0.67 -11.82 1.94
C GLY A 78 -0.31 -12.03 3.41
N PRO A 79 -1.18 -12.69 4.19
CA PRO A 79 -1.68 -14.01 3.80
C PRO A 79 -2.86 -13.94 2.82
N PRO A 80 -3.00 -14.95 1.95
CA PRO A 80 -4.16 -15.11 1.08
C PRO A 80 -5.47 -15.08 1.89
N LEU A 81 -6.51 -14.42 1.38
CA LEU A 81 -7.79 -14.27 2.09
C LEU A 81 -8.73 -15.46 1.85
N ALA A 82 -8.58 -16.14 0.73
CA ALA A 82 -9.41 -17.27 0.32
C ALA A 82 -8.58 -18.52 0.02
N ALA A 83 -9.23 -19.69 0.08
CA ALA A 83 -8.55 -20.99 -0.08
C ALA A 83 -7.99 -21.20 -1.49
N ASP A 84 -8.66 -20.65 -2.50
CA ASP A 84 -8.21 -20.64 -3.90
C ASP A 84 -7.00 -19.71 -4.10
N GLU A 85 -7.00 -18.53 -3.48
CA GLU A 85 -5.82 -17.65 -3.45
C GLU A 85 -4.63 -18.34 -2.78
N ALA A 86 -4.87 -19.04 -1.67
CA ALA A 86 -3.82 -19.79 -0.97
C ALA A 86 -3.28 -20.95 -1.83
N ALA A 87 -4.15 -21.63 -2.59
CA ALA A 87 -3.73 -22.69 -3.49
C ALA A 87 -2.96 -22.17 -4.71
N ALA A 88 -3.15 -20.91 -5.09
CA ALA A 88 -2.50 -20.25 -6.22
C ALA A 88 -1.27 -19.42 -5.83
N TRP A 89 -0.91 -19.38 -4.54
CA TRP A 89 0.17 -18.57 -4.01
C TRP A 89 1.54 -19.18 -4.33
N GLU A 90 2.35 -18.45 -5.09
CA GLU A 90 3.74 -18.76 -5.43
C GLU A 90 4.74 -17.89 -4.66
#